data_AF-A0A661YJZ2-F1
#
_entry.id   AF-A0A661YJZ2-F1
#
_cell.length_a   1.000
_cell.length_b   1.000
_cell.length_c   1.000
_cell.angle_alpha   90.00
_cell.angle_beta   90.00
_cell.angle_gamma   90.00
#
_symmetry.space_group_name_H-M   'P 1'
#
loop_
_entity.id
_entity.type
_entity.pdbx_description
1 polymer ?
#
loop_
_entity_poly.entity_id
_entity_poly.type
_entity_poly.pdbx_seq_one_letter_code
_entity_poly.pdbx_strand_id
1 'polypeptide(L)'
;YFIDDVTDKSNPVFLNFLDKNWYAEVSATFTADGAEVNIILFLTLQEENLGSKWVISNVYYSYFPHLFPHTEDSVHQLYFLHPQSHELDFMNLHRALDDPAHIELYASNYYRPDYLTLFFYQMKMGQLKFKEINSVKFHFFQVKNWYFELSYFNRNDTNSGWLISNLKFVNDEEKKELIKSFKLCAIDK
;
A
#
# COMPACT_ATOMS: atom_id res chain seq x y z
N TYR A 1 18.03 19.77 16.15
CA TYR A 1 17.83 18.30 16.20
C TYR A 1 18.02 17.68 14.82
N PHE A 2 17.04 17.68 13.90
CA PHE A 2 17.24 17.02 12.58
C PHE A 2 18.47 17.49 11.81
N ILE A 3 18.67 18.81 11.67
CA ILE A 3 19.84 19.36 10.97
C ILE A 3 21.14 18.93 11.65
N ASP A 4 21.20 18.99 12.97
CA ASP A 4 22.38 18.58 13.74
C ASP A 4 22.68 17.09 13.53
N ASP A 5 21.64 16.24 13.51
CA ASP A 5 21.78 14.80 13.30
C ASP A 5 22.29 14.45 11.89
N VAL A 6 21.81 15.15 10.85
CA VAL A 6 22.22 14.85 9.46
C VAL A 6 23.52 15.55 9.05
N THR A 7 23.91 16.63 9.74
CA THR A 7 25.12 17.42 9.45
C THR A 7 26.26 17.20 10.44
N ASP A 8 26.16 16.20 11.33
CA ASP A 8 27.25 15.83 12.24
C ASP A 8 28.54 15.54 11.44
N LYS A 9 29.59 16.33 11.71
CA LYS A 9 30.87 16.21 11.01
C LYS A 9 31.57 14.88 11.26
N SER A 10 31.30 14.24 12.39
CA SER A 10 31.88 12.96 12.78
C SER A 10 31.14 11.79 12.15
N ASN A 11 29.83 11.94 11.91
CA ASN A 11 28.97 10.92 11.34
C ASN A 11 27.88 11.52 10.42
N PRO A 12 28.25 12.07 9.26
CA PRO A 12 27.29 12.69 8.35
C PRO A 12 26.35 11.65 7.75
N VAL A 13 25.07 11.99 7.63
CA VAL A 13 24.05 11.08 7.08
C VAL A 13 23.83 11.38 5.61
N PHE A 14 24.04 10.39 4.75
CA PHE A 14 23.74 10.47 3.32
C PHE A 14 22.56 9.57 2.97
N LEU A 15 21.65 10.09 2.16
CA LEU A 15 20.59 9.28 1.57
C LEU A 15 21.20 8.40 0.49
N ASN A 16 20.82 7.12 0.50
CA ASN A 16 21.20 6.16 -0.52
C ASN A 16 19.98 5.87 -1.41
N PHE A 17 20.12 6.16 -2.70
CA PHE A 17 19.08 5.89 -3.68
C PHE A 17 18.81 4.39 -3.89
N LEU A 18 19.66 3.49 -3.40
CA LEU A 18 19.45 2.04 -3.49
C LEU A 18 18.90 1.42 -2.18
N ASP A 19 18.59 2.24 -1.17
CA ASP A 19 18.08 1.74 0.11
C ASP A 19 16.57 1.42 0.04
N LYS A 20 16.17 0.36 0.76
CA LYS A 20 14.82 -0.26 0.77
C LYS A 20 13.77 0.50 1.57
N ASN A 21 14.16 1.66 2.14
CA ASN A 21 13.36 2.49 3.03
C ASN A 21 13.05 3.87 2.41
N TRP A 22 12.88 3.87 1.09
CA TRP A 22 12.44 5.00 0.28
C TRP A 22 11.28 4.58 -0.60
N TYR A 23 10.21 5.38 -0.56
CA TYR A 23 8.97 5.10 -1.29
C TYR A 23 8.52 6.33 -2.06
N ALA A 24 7.92 6.11 -3.22
CA ALA A 24 7.16 7.12 -3.94
C ALA A 24 5.66 6.86 -3.74
N GLU A 25 4.91 7.91 -3.49
CA GLU A 25 3.45 7.94 -3.46
C GLU A 25 2.99 8.75 -4.68
N VAL A 26 2.21 8.11 -5.55
CA VAL A 26 1.68 8.72 -6.77
C VAL A 26 0.17 8.75 -6.67
N SER A 27 -0.40 9.95 -6.54
CA SER A 27 -1.85 10.14 -6.65
C SER A 27 -2.20 10.28 -8.12
N ALA A 28 -3.07 9.42 -8.63
CA ALA A 28 -3.46 9.40 -10.04
C ALA A 28 -4.98 9.27 -10.20
N THR A 29 -5.50 9.89 -11.26
CA THR A 29 -6.91 9.80 -11.63
C THR A 29 -7.10 8.67 -12.63
N PHE A 30 -8.10 7.84 -12.37
CA PHE A 30 -8.56 6.76 -13.24
C PHE A 30 -10.03 6.94 -13.55
N THR A 31 -10.51 6.26 -14.59
CA THR A 31 -11.95 6.04 -14.81
C THR A 31 -12.31 4.63 -14.38
N ALA A 32 -13.33 4.51 -13.53
CA ALA A 32 -13.95 3.26 -13.09
C ALA A 32 -15.46 3.35 -13.34
N ASP A 33 -16.04 2.41 -14.08
CA ASP A 33 -17.48 2.39 -14.41
C ASP A 33 -18.03 3.73 -14.94
N GLY A 34 -17.20 4.45 -15.71
CA GLY A 34 -17.54 5.76 -16.29
C GLY A 34 -17.38 6.97 -15.36
N ALA A 35 -17.05 6.77 -14.08
CA ALA A 35 -16.78 7.82 -13.12
C ALA A 35 -15.27 8.01 -12.90
N GLU A 36 -14.85 9.24 -12.59
CA GLU A 36 -13.47 9.53 -12.21
C GLU A 36 -13.23 9.16 -10.75
N VAL A 37 -12.15 8.43 -10.51
CA VAL A 37 -11.75 7.96 -9.19
C VAL A 37 -10.28 8.28 -8.96
N ASN A 38 -9.93 8.59 -7.71
CA ASN A 38 -8.55 8.79 -7.30
C ASN A 38 -7.98 7.49 -6.73
N ILE A 39 -6.81 7.09 -7.23
CA ILE A 39 -6.08 5.91 -6.75
C ILE A 39 -4.66 6.35 -6.40
N ILE A 40 -4.19 5.92 -5.24
CA ILE A 40 -2.83 6.15 -4.77
C ILE A 40 -2.00 4.89 -5.06
N LEU A 41 -0.92 5.05 -5.80
CA LEU A 41 0.06 4.01 -6.07
C LEU A 41 1.29 4.25 -5.20
N PHE A 42 1.72 3.22 -4.48
CA PHE A 42 2.99 3.24 -3.77
C PHE A 42 4.03 2.48 -4.57
N LEU A 43 5.21 3.06 -4.72
CA LEU A 43 6.33 2.44 -5.41
C LEU A 43 7.54 2.35 -4.50
N THR A 44 8.34 1.31 -4.69
CA THR A 44 9.64 1.11 -4.05
C THR A 44 10.65 0.66 -5.08
N LEU A 45 11.93 0.66 -4.71
CA LEU A 45 12.98 0.17 -5.58
C LEU A 45 13.18 -1.33 -5.42
N GLN A 46 13.37 -1.99 -6.55
CA GLN A 46 13.76 -3.38 -6.65
C GLN A 46 15.12 -3.45 -7.36
N GLU A 47 16.07 -4.14 -6.74
CA GLU A 47 17.36 -4.46 -7.36
C GLU A 47 17.15 -5.38 -8.56
N GLU A 48 17.87 -5.11 -9.66
CA GLU A 48 17.99 -5.98 -10.83
C GLU A 48 19.46 -6.08 -11.23
N ASN A 49 19.83 -7.13 -11.98
CA ASN A 49 21.21 -7.51 -12.31
C ASN A 49 22.20 -6.35 -12.57
N LEU A 50 21.77 -5.30 -13.27
CA LEU A 50 22.62 -4.16 -13.66
C LEU A 50 22.17 -2.81 -13.07
N GLY A 51 21.25 -2.80 -12.10
CA GLY A 51 20.74 -1.56 -11.52
C GLY A 51 19.54 -1.73 -10.60
N SER A 52 18.63 -0.78 -10.63
CA SER A 52 17.38 -0.83 -9.86
C SER A 52 16.25 -0.21 -10.63
N LYS A 53 15.03 -0.70 -10.39
CA LYS A 53 13.81 -0.18 -11.01
C LYS A 53 12.75 0.13 -9.95
N TRP A 54 11.88 1.08 -10.26
CA TRP A 54 10.68 1.31 -9.49
C TRP A 54 9.66 0.20 -9.79
N VAL A 55 9.06 -0.34 -8.73
CA VAL A 55 7.95 -1.29 -8.81
C VAL A 55 6.80 -0.80 -7.95
N ILE A 56 5.57 -1.02 -8.40
CA ILE A 56 4.37 -0.75 -7.59
C ILE A 56 4.37 -1.76 -6.44
N SER A 57 4.55 -1.27 -5.23
CA SER A 57 4.63 -2.06 -4.00
C SER A 57 3.30 -2.16 -3.29
N ASN A 58 2.38 -1.21 -3.49
CA ASN A 58 1.04 -1.23 -2.93
C ASN A 58 0.10 -0.29 -3.71
N VAL A 59 -1.21 -0.47 -3.55
CA VAL A 59 -2.24 0.38 -4.13
C VAL A 59 -3.29 0.67 -3.07
N TYR A 60 -3.66 1.94 -2.95
CA TYR A 60 -4.82 2.37 -2.18
C TYR A 60 -5.88 2.93 -3.10
N TYR A 61 -6.99 2.20 -3.19
CA TYR A 61 -8.23 2.64 -3.79
C TYR A 61 -9.33 2.44 -2.75
N SER A 62 -10.00 3.52 -2.34
CA SER A 62 -10.98 3.51 -1.24
C SER A 62 -12.12 2.51 -1.43
N TYR A 63 -12.40 2.10 -2.67
CA TYR A 63 -13.37 1.06 -2.98
C TYR A 63 -12.96 -0.35 -2.50
N PHE A 64 -11.67 -0.70 -2.55
CA PHE A 64 -11.24 -2.08 -2.25
C PHE A 64 -11.51 -2.52 -0.81
N PRO A 65 -11.24 -1.71 0.24
CA PRO A 65 -11.62 -2.07 1.60
C PRO A 65 -13.12 -2.35 1.79
N HIS A 66 -13.98 -1.73 1.00
CA HIS A 66 -15.42 -2.00 1.06
C HIS A 66 -15.83 -3.35 0.48
N LEU A 67 -14.98 -3.98 -0.35
CA LEU A 67 -15.19 -5.34 -0.86
C LEU A 67 -14.84 -6.42 0.17
N PHE A 68 -14.08 -6.08 1.22
CA PHE A 68 -13.62 -7.01 2.26
C PHE A 68 -13.79 -6.36 3.64
N PRO A 69 -15.03 -6.08 4.08
CA PRO A 69 -15.27 -5.41 5.35
C PRO A 69 -14.80 -6.28 6.52
N HIS A 70 -14.29 -5.64 7.57
CA HIS A 70 -14.06 -6.33 8.84
C HIS A 70 -15.40 -6.71 9.45
N THR A 71 -15.66 -8.00 9.59
CA THR A 71 -16.85 -8.56 10.22
C THR A 71 -16.55 -8.96 11.66
N GLU A 72 -17.57 -8.89 12.52
CA GLU A 72 -17.46 -9.31 13.92
C GLU A 72 -17.33 -10.84 14.02
N ASP A 73 -16.64 -11.31 15.07
CA ASP A 73 -16.41 -12.75 15.31
C ASP A 73 -17.70 -13.58 15.36
N SER A 74 -18.81 -12.98 15.81
CA SER A 74 -20.13 -13.64 15.84
C SER A 74 -20.67 -13.96 14.44
N VAL A 75 -20.33 -13.14 13.44
CA VAL A 75 -20.72 -13.39 12.04
C VAL A 75 -19.84 -14.49 11.45
N HIS A 76 -18.53 -14.50 11.72
CA HIS A 76 -17.63 -15.56 11.28
C HIS A 76 -18.07 -16.97 11.69
N GLN A 77 -18.71 -17.11 12.87
CA GLN A 77 -19.25 -18.41 13.33
C GLN A 77 -20.42 -18.93 12.49
N LEU A 78 -21.09 -18.08 11.71
CA LEU A 78 -22.21 -18.47 10.85
C LEU A 78 -21.74 -19.00 9.48
N TYR A 79 -20.54 -18.61 9.04
CA TYR A 79 -20.00 -18.90 7.71
C TYR A 79 -18.81 -19.85 7.81
N PHE A 80 -19.08 -21.15 7.85
CA PHE A 80 -18.04 -22.18 7.87
C PHE A 80 -18.47 -23.45 7.15
N LEU A 81 -17.48 -24.22 6.70
CA LEU A 81 -17.68 -25.60 6.28
C LEU A 81 -17.36 -26.54 7.44
N HIS A 82 -18.31 -27.40 7.79
CA HIS A 82 -18.07 -28.37 8.85
C HIS A 82 -16.88 -29.29 8.49
N PRO A 83 -15.98 -29.65 9.43
CA PRO A 83 -14.81 -30.48 9.12
C PRO A 83 -15.14 -31.82 8.45
N GLN A 84 -16.30 -32.41 8.77
CA GLN A 84 -16.79 -33.66 8.18
C GLN A 84 -17.50 -33.48 6.82
N SER A 85 -17.57 -32.26 6.27
CA SER A 85 -18.27 -32.02 4.99
C SER A 85 -17.64 -32.75 3.81
N HIS A 86 -16.39 -33.21 3.93
CA HIS A 86 -15.72 -34.04 2.94
C HIS A 86 -16.42 -35.40 2.71
N GLU A 87 -17.13 -35.93 3.72
CA GLU A 87 -17.93 -37.17 3.60
C GLU A 87 -19.13 -37.02 2.64
N LEU A 88 -19.50 -35.78 2.34
CA LEU A 88 -20.56 -35.43 1.40
C LEU A 88 -20.01 -34.61 0.23
N ASP A 89 -18.72 -34.81 -0.12
CA ASP A 89 -18.03 -34.11 -1.21
C ASP A 89 -18.21 -32.57 -1.17
N PHE A 90 -18.32 -32.02 0.04
CA PHE A 90 -18.59 -30.60 0.27
C PHE A 90 -19.83 -30.07 -0.45
N MET A 91 -20.89 -30.88 -0.60
CA MET A 91 -22.13 -30.47 -1.28
C MET A 91 -22.68 -29.11 -0.83
N ASN A 92 -22.54 -28.75 0.44
CA ASN A 92 -23.02 -27.46 0.98
C ASN A 92 -22.16 -26.24 0.59
N LEU A 93 -21.01 -26.44 -0.09
CA LEU A 93 -20.16 -25.36 -0.58
C LEU A 93 -20.89 -24.41 -1.53
N HIS A 94 -21.90 -24.88 -2.28
CA HIS A 94 -22.70 -24.02 -3.14
C HIS A 94 -23.30 -22.83 -2.35
N ARG A 95 -23.71 -23.03 -1.10
CA ARG A 95 -24.25 -21.94 -0.26
C ARG A 95 -23.24 -20.83 -0.01
N ALA A 96 -21.97 -21.18 0.11
CA ALA A 96 -20.90 -20.20 0.22
C ALA A 96 -20.72 -19.43 -1.09
N LEU A 97 -20.74 -20.14 -2.22
CA LEU A 97 -20.52 -19.57 -3.55
C LEU A 97 -21.72 -18.75 -4.07
N ASP A 98 -22.93 -19.06 -3.60
CA ASP A 98 -24.17 -18.35 -3.91
C ASP A 98 -24.37 -17.07 -3.07
N ASP A 99 -23.50 -16.80 -2.08
CA ASP A 99 -23.44 -15.55 -1.30
C ASP A 99 -22.09 -14.82 -1.49
N PRO A 100 -21.88 -14.15 -2.64
CA PRO A 100 -20.62 -13.47 -2.94
C PRO A 100 -20.27 -12.34 -1.97
N ALA A 101 -21.24 -11.83 -1.19
CA ALA A 101 -21.03 -10.71 -0.28
C ALA A 101 -20.26 -11.09 1.00
N HIS A 102 -20.15 -12.39 1.30
CA HIS A 102 -19.49 -12.93 2.50
C HIS A 102 -18.51 -14.06 2.17
N ILE A 103 -18.12 -14.21 0.90
CA ILE A 103 -17.30 -15.33 0.45
C ILE A 103 -15.92 -15.35 1.14
N GLU A 104 -15.40 -14.19 1.51
CA GLU A 104 -14.16 -14.01 2.23
C GLU A 104 -14.19 -14.60 3.65
N LEU A 105 -15.38 -14.78 4.25
CA LEU A 105 -15.52 -15.41 5.57
C LEU A 105 -15.17 -16.90 5.57
N TYR A 106 -15.16 -17.54 4.40
CA TYR A 106 -14.70 -18.92 4.21
C TYR A 106 -13.18 -19.02 4.04
N ALA A 107 -12.45 -17.90 4.00
CA ALA A 107 -11.01 -17.88 4.04
C ALA A 107 -10.48 -18.06 5.48
N SER A 108 -9.17 -18.17 5.63
CA SER A 108 -8.51 -18.19 6.94
C SER A 108 -8.79 -16.89 7.72
N ASN A 109 -8.85 -16.95 9.05
CA ASN A 109 -8.91 -15.74 9.90
C ASN A 109 -7.71 -14.80 9.71
N TYR A 110 -6.60 -15.33 9.16
CA TYR A 110 -5.41 -14.54 8.81
C TYR A 110 -5.41 -14.09 7.35
N TYR A 111 -6.51 -14.29 6.62
CA TYR A 111 -6.63 -13.82 5.25
C TYR A 111 -6.51 -12.30 5.19
N ARG A 112 -5.77 -11.85 4.18
CA ARG A 112 -5.57 -10.44 3.85
C ARG A 112 -5.73 -10.30 2.34
N PRO A 113 -6.69 -9.50 1.86
CA PRO A 113 -6.85 -9.29 0.43
C PRO A 113 -5.60 -8.59 -0.14
N ASP A 114 -5.16 -9.05 -1.31
CA ASP A 114 -4.09 -8.41 -2.06
C ASP A 114 -4.69 -7.37 -3.03
N TYR A 115 -4.69 -6.12 -2.59
CA TYR A 115 -5.20 -5.00 -3.39
C TYR A 115 -4.37 -4.70 -4.65
N LEU A 116 -3.09 -5.09 -4.68
CA LEU A 116 -2.30 -4.96 -5.90
C LEU A 116 -2.80 -5.94 -6.97
N THR A 117 -3.11 -7.17 -6.57
CA THR A 117 -3.72 -8.16 -7.47
C THR A 117 -5.08 -7.69 -7.99
N LEU A 118 -5.95 -7.12 -7.14
CA LEU A 118 -7.24 -6.57 -7.58
C LEU A 118 -7.07 -5.39 -8.53
N PHE A 119 -6.14 -4.48 -8.24
CA PHE A 119 -5.80 -3.39 -9.14
C PHE A 119 -5.36 -3.91 -10.53
N PHE A 120 -4.45 -4.88 -10.58
CA PHE A 120 -4.02 -5.48 -11.84
C PHE A 120 -5.14 -6.21 -12.57
N TYR A 121 -6.01 -6.90 -11.83
CA TYR A 121 -7.18 -7.54 -12.41
C TYR A 121 -8.10 -6.51 -13.08
N GLN A 122 -8.49 -5.44 -12.37
CA GLN A 122 -9.37 -4.41 -12.93
C GLN A 122 -8.74 -3.67 -14.11
N MET A 123 -7.43 -3.41 -14.07
CA MET A 123 -6.69 -2.84 -15.20
C MET A 123 -6.70 -3.77 -16.42
N LYS A 124 -6.45 -5.08 -16.22
CA LYS A 124 -6.45 -6.09 -17.29
C LYS A 124 -7.84 -6.30 -17.90
N MET A 125 -8.89 -6.20 -17.09
CA MET A 125 -10.28 -6.28 -17.55
C MET A 125 -10.79 -4.99 -18.18
N GLY A 126 -9.99 -3.91 -18.17
CA GLY A 126 -10.38 -2.60 -18.71
C GLY A 126 -11.43 -1.86 -17.87
N GLN A 127 -11.65 -2.31 -16.63
CA GLN A 127 -12.56 -1.70 -15.65
C GLN A 127 -11.93 -0.43 -15.04
N LEU A 128 -10.61 -0.41 -14.91
CA LEU A 128 -9.84 0.78 -14.58
C LEU A 128 -9.08 1.29 -15.80
N LYS A 129 -9.17 2.59 -16.06
CA LYS A 129 -8.44 3.27 -17.14
C LYS A 129 -7.70 4.47 -16.61
N PHE A 130 -6.38 4.50 -16.80
CA PHE A 130 -5.55 5.64 -16.38
C PHE A 130 -5.95 6.91 -17.16
N LYS A 131 -6.02 8.05 -16.45
CA LYS A 131 -6.28 9.36 -17.03
C LYS A 131 -5.06 10.27 -16.89
N GLU A 132 -4.64 10.57 -15.66
CA GLU A 132 -3.54 11.50 -15.39
C GLU A 132 -2.90 11.29 -14.00
N ILE A 133 -1.71 11.85 -13.82
CA ILE A 133 -1.03 11.92 -12.52
C ILE A 133 -1.36 13.27 -11.88
N ASN A 134 -1.86 13.24 -10.65
CA ASN A 134 -2.22 14.44 -9.89
C ASN A 134 -1.03 14.98 -9.10
N SER A 135 -0.30 14.10 -8.42
CA SER A 135 0.85 14.49 -7.60
C SER A 135 1.79 13.32 -7.35
N VAL A 136 3.04 13.67 -7.01
CA VAL A 136 4.06 12.73 -6.57
C VAL A 136 4.66 13.24 -5.26
N LYS A 137 4.80 12.34 -4.30
CA LYS A 137 5.45 12.56 -3.02
C LYS A 137 6.47 11.45 -2.77
N PHE A 138 7.56 11.76 -2.08
CA PHE A 138 8.50 10.76 -1.61
C PHE A 138 8.47 10.65 -0.09
N HIS A 139 8.65 9.44 0.42
CA HIS A 139 8.68 9.11 1.83
C HIS A 139 10.05 8.52 2.16
N PHE A 140 10.76 9.15 3.10
CA PHE A 140 12.11 8.76 3.49
C PHE A 140 12.12 8.24 4.92
N PHE A 141 12.64 7.04 5.06
CA PHE A 141 12.83 6.33 6.33
C PHE A 141 14.31 5.93 6.52
N GLN A 142 15.25 6.55 5.81
CA GLN A 142 16.67 6.15 5.85
C GLN A 142 17.42 6.76 7.04
N VAL A 143 16.96 7.91 7.54
CA VAL A 143 17.58 8.59 8.67
C VAL A 143 17.09 7.96 9.98
N LYS A 144 18.02 7.70 10.91
CA LYS A 144 17.68 7.13 12.22
C LYS A 144 16.73 8.08 12.96
N ASN A 145 15.67 7.53 13.53
CA ASN A 145 14.64 8.24 14.28
C ASN A 145 13.86 9.33 13.52
N TRP A 146 14.02 9.44 12.20
CA TRP A 146 13.39 10.49 11.40
C TRP A 146 12.61 9.89 10.24
N TYR A 147 11.43 10.48 10.01
CA TYR A 147 10.61 10.31 8.83
C TYR A 147 10.38 11.68 8.22
N PHE A 148 10.53 11.78 6.90
CA PHE A 148 10.18 13.01 6.20
C PHE A 148 9.60 12.74 4.82
N GLU A 149 8.81 13.70 4.38
CA GLU A 149 8.15 13.72 3.07
C GLU A 149 8.79 14.76 2.18
N LEU A 150 8.94 14.45 0.90
CA LEU A 150 9.34 15.40 -0.12
C LEU A 150 8.18 15.60 -1.09
N SER A 151 7.81 16.86 -1.36
CA SER A 151 6.75 17.21 -2.31
C SER A 151 7.18 18.39 -3.17
N TYR A 152 6.65 18.45 -4.39
CA TYR A 152 6.91 19.56 -5.29
C TYR A 152 5.93 20.70 -5.07
N PHE A 153 6.44 21.91 -4.79
CA PHE A 153 5.65 23.12 -4.62
C PHE A 153 5.87 24.06 -5.81
N ASN A 154 4.82 24.24 -6.61
CA ASN A 154 4.83 25.18 -7.74
C ASN A 154 4.28 26.55 -7.30
N ARG A 155 5.17 27.45 -6.87
CA ARG A 155 4.83 28.83 -6.50
C ARG A 155 5.89 29.81 -7.00
N ASN A 156 5.50 31.05 -7.26
CA ASN A 156 6.42 32.10 -7.68
C ASN A 156 7.13 32.74 -6.47
N ASP A 157 7.93 31.93 -5.75
CA ASP A 157 8.70 32.31 -4.58
C ASP A 157 9.98 31.47 -4.49
N THR A 158 10.94 31.95 -3.70
CA THR A 158 12.20 31.28 -3.34
C THR A 158 12.03 29.87 -2.77
N ASN A 159 10.90 29.60 -2.12
CA ASN A 159 10.56 28.28 -1.60
C ASN A 159 9.77 27.44 -2.63
N SER A 160 10.22 27.36 -3.87
CA SER A 160 9.62 26.53 -4.93
C SER A 160 10.49 25.31 -5.25
N GLY A 161 9.88 24.29 -5.84
CA GLY A 161 10.54 23.03 -6.18
C GLY A 161 10.28 21.91 -5.17
N TRP A 162 11.18 20.91 -5.14
CA TRP A 162 11.11 19.79 -4.21
C TRP A 162 11.56 20.21 -2.81
N LEU A 163 10.63 20.19 -1.86
CA LEU A 163 10.88 20.59 -0.47
C LEU A 163 10.44 19.52 0.50
N ILE A 164 11.06 19.51 1.68
CA ILE A 164 10.58 18.74 2.82
C ILE A 164 9.20 19.31 3.20
N SER A 165 8.15 18.53 2.94
CA SER A 165 6.76 18.92 3.21
C SER A 165 6.28 18.46 4.58
N ASN A 166 6.93 17.46 5.16
CA ASN A 166 6.66 16.95 6.50
C ASN A 166 7.94 16.39 7.13
N LEU A 167 8.12 16.55 8.44
CA LEU A 167 9.26 16.04 9.19
C LEU A 167 8.78 15.60 10.57
N LYS A 168 8.97 14.33 10.89
CA LYS A 168 8.52 13.72 12.15
C LYS A 168 9.65 12.90 12.77
N PHE A 169 9.84 13.07 14.08
CA PHE A 169 10.61 12.11 14.86
C PHE A 169 9.78 10.83 15.03
N VAL A 170 10.33 9.69 14.64
CA VAL A 170 9.65 8.39 14.71
C VAL A 170 10.60 7.37 15.32
N ASN A 171 10.16 6.67 16.36
CA ASN A 171 10.96 5.57 16.89
C ASN A 171 10.91 4.34 15.96
N ASP A 172 11.69 3.30 16.26
CA ASP A 172 11.78 2.11 15.41
C ASP A 172 10.45 1.34 15.28
N GLU A 173 9.58 1.38 16.29
CA GLU A 173 8.28 0.70 16.27
C GLU A 173 7.28 1.46 15.40
N GLU A 174 7.14 2.77 15.61
CA GLU A 174 6.31 3.65 14.78
C GLU A 174 6.74 3.61 13.31
N LYS A 175 8.05 3.56 13.07
CA LYS A 175 8.63 3.48 11.74
C LYS A 175 8.24 2.18 11.02
N LYS A 176 8.25 1.04 11.72
CA LYS A 176 7.80 -0.24 11.17
C LYS A 176 6.31 -0.19 10.80
N GLU A 177 5.47 0.35 11.69
CA GLU A 177 4.03 0.48 11.41
C GLU A 177 3.75 1.41 10.23
N LEU A 178 4.46 2.53 10.10
CA LEU A 178 4.35 3.40 8.93
C LEU A 178 4.79 2.67 7.65
N ILE A 179 5.89 1.93 7.67
CA ILE A 179 6.38 1.20 6.49
C ILE A 179 5.35 0.16 5.99
N LYS A 180 4.57 -0.46 6.88
CA LYS A 180 3.52 -1.41 6.51
C LYS A 180 2.45 -0.82 5.59
N SER A 181 2.16 0.48 5.63
CA SER A 181 1.20 1.07 4.70
C SER A 181 1.73 1.18 3.26
N PHE A 182 3.05 1.23 3.08
CA PHE A 182 3.71 1.38 1.77
C PHE A 182 4.05 0.03 1.12
N LYS A 183 4.07 -1.05 1.89
CA LYS A 183 4.38 -2.41 1.45
C LYS A 183 3.14 -3.29 1.51
N LEU A 184 3.02 -4.22 0.56
CA LEU A 184 2.02 -5.29 0.60
C LEU A 184 1.95 -5.94 1.99
N CYS A 185 0.74 -6.09 2.55
CA CYS A 185 0.47 -6.92 3.73
C CYS A 185 0.91 -8.39 3.57
N ALA A 186 1.26 -8.83 2.36
CA ALA A 186 1.59 -10.22 2.05
C ALA A 186 3.05 -10.64 2.35
N ILE A 187 3.92 -9.73 2.81
CA ILE A 187 5.38 -10.00 2.93
C ILE A 187 5.90 -9.80 4.37
N ASP A 188 5.07 -10.07 5.38
CA ASP A 188 5.57 -10.38 6.72
C ASP A 188 5.59 -11.90 6.89
N LYS A 189 6.62 -12.55 6.33
CA LYS A 189 7.04 -13.93 6.66
C LYS A 189 8.50 -13.92 7.04
#